data_AF-B1L657-F1
#
_entry.id   AF-B1L657-F1
#
_cell.length_a   1.000
_cell.length_b   1.000
_cell.length_c   1.000
_cell.angle_alpha   90.00
_cell.angle_beta   90.00
_cell.angle_gamma   90.00
#
_symmetry.space_group_name_H-M   'P 1'
#
loop_
_entity.id
_entity.type
_entity.pdbx_description
1 polymer ?
#
loop_
_entity_poly.entity_id
_entity_poly.type
_entity_poly.pdbx_seq_one_letter_code
_entity_poly.pdbx_strand_id
1 'polypeptide(L)' 'MGTVRERAIKRVAYKLVKQYPDLWTEDFEHNKMILSQIAEIKSKVYRNRIAGYITRLKVRERQGTLV' A
#
# COMPACT_ATOMS: atom_id res chain seq x y z
N MET A 1 -1.04 22.12 -0.28
CA MET A 1 -0.38 20.82 -0.04
C MET A 1 -0.70 19.89 -1.19
N GLY A 2 0.29 19.44 -1.97
CA GLY A 2 0.05 18.61 -3.15
C GLY A 2 -0.48 17.22 -2.76
N THR A 3 -1.63 16.83 -3.29
CA THR A 3 -2.30 15.54 -3.03
C THR A 3 -1.63 14.34 -3.73
N VAL A 4 -0.54 14.61 -4.46
CA VAL A 4 0.20 13.63 -5.24
C VAL A 4 1.15 12.85 -4.33
N ARG A 5 1.00 11.52 -4.31
CA ARG A 5 1.89 10.63 -3.56
C ARG A 5 3.24 10.52 -4.27
N GLU A 6 4.32 10.53 -3.51
CA GLU A 6 5.70 10.40 -4.02
C GLU A 6 5.89 9.08 -4.81
N ARG A 7 6.77 9.12 -5.81
CA ARG A 7 7.08 7.95 -6.67
C ARG A 7 7.61 6.77 -5.86
N ALA A 8 8.38 7.03 -4.81
CA ALA A 8 8.93 6.00 -3.92
C ALA A 8 7.83 5.17 -3.25
N ILE A 9 6.81 5.84 -2.70
CA ILE A 9 5.65 5.18 -2.05
C ILE A 9 4.93 4.27 -3.04
N LYS A 10 4.65 4.77 -4.26
CA LYS A 10 4.00 3.98 -5.31
C LYS A 10 4.82 2.74 -5.66
N ARG A 11 6.13 2.91 -5.89
CA ARG A 11 7.06 1.83 -6.25
C ARG A 11 7.09 0.75 -5.18
N VAL A 12 7.22 1.13 -3.91
CA VAL A 12 7.24 0.20 -2.78
C VAL A 12 5.92 -0.55 -2.67
N ALA A 13 4.79 0.16 -2.73
CA ALA A 13 3.47 -0.47 -2.65
C ALA A 13 3.22 -1.45 -3.81
N TYR A 14 3.58 -1.11 -5.06
CA TYR A 14 3.51 -2.04 -6.19
C TYR A 14 4.38 -3.29 -5.97
N LYS A 15 5.61 -3.11 -5.46
CA LYS A 15 6.51 -4.23 -5.16
C LYS A 15 5.91 -5.15 -4.10
N LEU A 16 5.34 -4.59 -3.04
CA LEU A 16 4.72 -5.34 -1.95
C LEU A 16 3.48 -6.12 -2.40
N VAL A 17 2.60 -5.49 -3.19
CA VAL A 17 1.42 -6.15 -3.75
C VAL A 17 1.81 -7.27 -4.71
N LYS A 18 2.85 -7.07 -5.51
CA LYS A 18 3.37 -8.10 -6.43
C LYS A 18 4.02 -9.28 -5.70
N GLN A 19 4.72 -9.03 -4.59
CA GLN A 19 5.39 -10.08 -3.81
C GLN A 19 4.42 -10.91 -2.98
N TYR A 20 3.37 -10.29 -2.44
CA TYR A 20 2.42 -10.93 -1.53
C TYR A 20 0.98 -10.61 -1.92
N PRO A 21 0.47 -11.06 -3.07
CA PRO A 21 -0.84 -10.65 -3.57
C PRO A 21 -1.99 -10.99 -2.61
N ASP A 22 -1.89 -12.09 -1.87
CA ASP A 22 -2.96 -12.60 -1.00
C ASP A 22 -2.98 -11.97 0.40
N LEU A 23 -1.90 -11.30 0.82
CA LEU A 23 -1.81 -10.71 2.16
C LEU A 23 -2.55 -9.37 2.29
N TRP A 24 -2.73 -8.66 1.18
CA TRP A 24 -3.27 -7.31 1.16
C TRP A 24 -4.77 -7.31 0.90
N THR A 25 -5.49 -6.49 1.66
CA THR A 25 -6.94 -6.38 1.56
C THR A 25 -7.36 -4.94 1.22
N GLU A 26 -8.67 -4.71 1.07
CA GLU A 26 -9.23 -3.36 0.94
C GLU A 26 -9.26 -2.61 2.30
N ASP A 27 -8.92 -3.28 3.40
CA ASP A 27 -8.91 -2.67 4.73
C ASP A 27 -7.58 -1.97 5.03
N PHE A 28 -7.66 -0.71 5.48
CA PHE A 28 -6.48 0.10 5.76
C PHE A 28 -5.75 -0.36 7.03
N GLU A 29 -6.47 -0.78 8.06
CA GLU A 29 -5.88 -1.14 9.34
C GLU A 29 -5.12 -2.46 9.26
N HIS A 30 -5.71 -3.45 8.59
CA HIS A 30 -5.09 -4.70 8.23
C HIS A 30 -3.78 -4.48 7.46
N ASN A 31 -3.83 -3.68 6.39
CA ASN A 31 -2.64 -3.38 5.58
C ASN A 31 -1.54 -2.68 6.40
N LYS A 32 -1.90 -1.78 7.32
CA LYS A 32 -0.97 -1.10 8.23
C LYS A 32 -0.28 -2.08 9.19
N MET A 33 -1.02 -3.06 9.71
CA MET A 33 -0.48 -4.10 10.59
C MET A 33 0.47 -5.03 9.83
N ILE A 34 0.04 -5.58 8.70
CA ILE A 34 0.87 -6.43 7.83
C ILE A 34 2.14 -5.69 7.39
N LEU A 35 2.02 -4.42 6.98
CA LEU A 35 3.16 -3.62 6.57
C LEU A 35 4.18 -3.43 7.70
N SER A 36 3.72 -3.31 8.95
CA SER A 36 4.62 -3.18 10.12
C SER A 36 5.34 -4.49 10.44
N GLN A 37 4.75 -5.64 10.10
CA GLN A 37 5.37 -6.96 10.28
C GLN A 37 6.39 -7.27 9.18
N ILE A 38 6.09 -6.89 7.94
CA ILE A 38 6.96 -7.18 6.78
C ILE A 38 8.12 -6.19 6.69
N ALA A 39 7.89 -4.92 7.02
CA ALA A 39 8.88 -3.86 6.84
C ALA A 39 9.00 -2.98 8.09
N GLU A 40 10.23 -2.83 8.59
CA GLU A 40 10.52 -1.88 9.67
C GLU A 40 10.50 -0.43 9.14
N ILE A 41 9.30 0.13 9.01
CA ILE A 41 9.11 1.52 8.62
C ILE A 41 9.11 2.40 9.86
N LYS A 42 10.19 3.17 10.06
CA LYS A 42 10.35 4.10 11.19
C LYS A 42 9.34 5.26 11.18
N SER A 43 8.98 5.77 10.00
CA SER A 43 8.07 6.91 9.87
C SER A 43 6.60 6.48 9.79
N LYS A 44 5.79 6.90 10.79
CA LYS A 44 4.34 6.70 10.82
C LYS A 44 3.66 7.24 9.54
N VAL A 45 4.08 8.43 9.09
CA VAL A 45 3.52 9.05 7.88
C VAL A 45 3.82 8.21 6.64
N TYR A 46 5.05 7.70 6.54
CA TYR A 46 5.45 6.87 5.40
C TYR A 46 4.69 5.54 5.37
N ARG A 47 4.55 4.88 6.52
CA ARG A 47 3.76 3.65 6.69
C ARG A 47 2.31 3.85 6.25
N ASN A 48 1.67 4.91 6.75
CA ASN A 48 0.28 5.21 6.43
C ASN A 48 0.10 5.53 4.94
N ARG A 49 1.05 6.25 4.33
CA ARG A 49 0.99 6.56 2.89
C ARG A 49 1.14 5.30 2.02
N ILE A 50 2.00 4.36 2.41
CA ILE A 50 2.15 3.07 1.71
C ILE A 50 0.88 2.23 1.88
N ALA A 51 0.41 2.02 3.12
CA ALA A 51 -0.80 1.25 3.40
C ALA A 51 -2.01 1.80 2.64
N GLY A 52 -2.20 3.12 2.63
CA GLY A 52 -3.29 3.76 1.89
C GLY A 52 -3.16 3.61 0.36
N TYR A 53 -1.93 3.57 -0.17
CA TYR A 53 -1.74 3.29 -1.61
C TYR A 53 -1.99 1.82 -1.94
N ILE A 54 -1.61 0.88 -1.05
CA ILE A 54 -1.90 -0.55 -1.19
C ILE A 54 -3.42 -0.79 -1.21
N THR A 55 -4.17 -0.21 -0.26
CA THR A 55 -5.64 -0.25 -0.27
C THR A 55 -6.21 0.25 -1.59
N ARG A 56 -5.70 1.38 -2.10
CA ARG A 56 -6.13 1.91 -3.41
C ARG A 56 -5.82 0.95 -4.56
N LEU A 57 -4.68 0.24 -4.53
CA LEU A 57 -4.35 -0.76 -5.54
C LEU A 57 -5.33 -1.95 -5.48
N LYS A 58 -5.69 -2.44 -4.29
CA LYS A 58 -6.65 -3.54 -4.12
C LYS A 58 -8.07 -3.16 -4.57
N VAL A 59 -8.52 -1.94 -4.28
CA VAL A 59 -9.79 -1.42 -4.81
C VAL A 59 -9.74 -1.36 -6.35
N ARG A 60 -8.61 -0.95 -6.95
CA ARG A 60 -8.46 -0.94 -8.42
C ARG A 60 -8.38 -2.32 -9.05
N GLU A 61 -7.74 -3.27 -8.36
CA GLU A 61 -7.68 -4.69 -8.72
C GLU A 61 -9.09 -5.28 -8.76
N ARG A 62 -9.90 -5.05 -7.70
CA ARG A 62 -11.31 -5.45 -7.63
C ARG A 62 -12.16 -4.82 -8.73
N GLN A 63 -11.92 -3.56 -9.06
CA GLN A 63 -12.63 -2.85 -10.13
C GLN A 63 -12.16 -3.25 -11.55
N GLY A 64 -11.12 -4.09 -11.69
CA GLY A 64 -10.54 -4.43 -12.99
C GLY A 64 -9.85 -3.27 -13.70
N THR A 65 -9.54 -2.17 -13.00
CA THR A 65 -8.89 -0.97 -13.55
C THR A 65 -7.37 -0.95 -13.30
N LEU A 66 -6.83 -2.07 -12.83
CA LEU A 66 -5.40 -2.28 -12.66
C LEU A 66 -4.82 -2.76 -14.00
N VAL A 67 -4.34 -1.80 -14.78
CA VAL A 67 -3.62 -2.02 -16.04
C VAL A 67 -2.13 -2.20 -15.79
#